data_AF-B1IM17-F1
#
_entry.id   AF-B1IM17-F1
#
_cell.length_a   1.000
_cell.length_b   1.000
_cell.length_c   1.000
_cell.angle_alpha   90.00
_cell.angle_beta   90.00
_cell.angle_gamma   90.00
#
_symmetry.space_group_name_H-M   'P 1'
#
loop_
_entity.id
_entity.type
_entity.pdbx_description
1 polymer ?
#
loop_
_entity_poly.entity_id
_entity_poly.type
_entity_poly.pdbx_seq_one_letter_code
_entity_poly.pdbx_strand_id
1 'polypeptide(L)'
;MATIGEQLLQPESGWIRYDDTDKNISYIGNEWKTDYDSHYSNTVGDKICFNFVGSKIRILVFTNNSHSKDVKIKINNTVYSYVEYIYPITPASLVLVFEKEMPSFKEYSAEIYIERKTDNQYGWFGLDSIDIDENGKLKPYNPSISLITWNPNDKTGNYTLSNNNLTAYLSTIPPYGYNGIKATKFIANGKFYAEFLVNDMPNVCTLGLATYEASLSGYTSITQFPNNIRTSAINATKNTFIGMAFDLDNHIINFYINGILDTNYTITLENEVYTAIMINNNGENKGGTITANFGATPFNIVSSNKSTWNKLVDKGYKPYDVYNANWEWRVSKYLIKQNNNYYSINNNYIDLGIINNNEELDNLINEYGYNDLSILTKELNTKKIPTKLENDYYKSFDINLNDVKDNINLIEEDDKKYIEYGCNNYKISDKIKEINNSKFEVLMKE
;
A
#
# COMPACT_ATOMS: atom_id res chain seq x y z
N MET A 1 5.42 35.62 8.95
CA MET A 1 5.15 34.40 8.16
C MET A 1 5.87 34.58 6.86
N ALA A 2 6.92 33.79 6.68
CA ALA A 2 7.64 33.71 5.42
C ALA A 2 6.69 33.23 4.32
N THR A 3 6.92 33.66 3.09
CA THR A 3 6.18 33.19 1.93
C THR A 3 7.05 32.29 1.05
N ILE A 4 6.41 31.42 0.27
CA ILE A 4 7.13 30.53 -0.66
C ILE A 4 7.93 31.39 -1.65
N GLY A 5 9.21 31.07 -1.81
CA GLY A 5 10.17 31.77 -2.65
C GLY A 5 11.03 32.79 -1.90
N GLU A 6 10.78 33.04 -0.62
CA GLU A 6 11.58 33.94 0.21
C GLU A 6 12.65 33.18 1.01
N GLN A 7 13.76 33.87 1.28
CA GLN A 7 14.79 33.36 2.17
C GLN A 7 14.31 33.42 3.62
N LEU A 8 14.46 32.30 4.34
CA LEU A 8 14.10 32.17 5.75
C LEU A 8 15.31 31.68 6.55
N LEU A 9 16.11 32.64 7.03
CA LEU A 9 17.40 32.35 7.69
C LEU A 9 17.28 31.64 9.04
N GLN A 10 16.14 31.76 9.72
CA GLN A 10 15.87 31.12 11.01
C GLN A 10 14.42 30.62 11.03
N PRO A 11 14.11 29.51 11.72
CA PRO A 11 12.74 29.05 11.87
C PRO A 11 11.89 30.12 12.59
N GLU A 12 10.65 30.29 12.13
CA GLU A 12 9.70 31.19 12.80
C GLU A 12 9.20 30.57 14.12
N SER A 13 8.57 31.39 14.98
CA SER A 13 7.95 30.89 16.22
C SER A 13 6.98 29.73 15.95
N GLY A 14 7.05 28.67 16.76
CA GLY A 14 6.27 27.45 16.55
C GLY A 14 6.89 26.44 15.58
N TRP A 15 8.14 26.65 15.15
CA TRP A 15 8.89 25.75 14.26
C TRP A 15 10.26 25.40 14.85
N ILE A 16 10.76 24.20 14.53
CA ILE A 16 12.14 23.78 14.75
C ILE A 16 12.76 23.40 13.41
N ARG A 17 14.02 23.79 13.20
CA ARG A 17 14.80 23.51 11.99
C ARG A 17 15.74 22.33 12.17
N TYR A 18 15.73 21.42 11.21
CA TYR A 18 16.72 20.37 11.06
C TYR A 18 17.54 20.61 9.79
N ASP A 19 18.84 20.56 9.95
CA ASP A 19 19.82 20.67 8.88
C ASP A 19 19.81 19.43 7.98
N ASP A 20 20.18 19.58 6.71
CA ASP A 20 20.23 18.48 5.74
C ASP A 20 21.26 17.39 6.13
N THR A 21 22.19 17.68 7.05
CA THR A 21 23.11 16.71 7.64
C THR A 21 22.53 15.88 8.79
N ASP A 22 21.26 16.08 9.19
CA ASP A 22 20.63 15.29 10.27
C ASP A 22 20.64 13.79 9.95
N LYS A 23 21.14 12.98 10.89
CA LYS A 23 21.29 11.52 10.73
C LYS A 23 20.01 10.74 10.41
N ASN A 24 18.84 11.35 10.61
CA ASN A 24 17.55 10.75 10.29
C ASN A 24 17.16 10.93 8.82
N ILE A 25 17.88 11.77 8.07
CA ILE A 25 17.72 12.00 6.64
C ILE A 25 18.58 10.98 5.90
N SER A 26 17.97 10.28 4.95
CA SER A 26 18.61 9.27 4.12
C SER A 26 18.62 9.73 2.66
N TYR A 27 19.80 9.75 2.07
CA TYR A 27 20.00 10.02 0.65
C TYR A 27 20.14 8.70 -0.09
N ILE A 28 19.12 8.32 -0.85
CA ILE A 28 19.08 7.08 -1.62
C ILE A 28 19.47 7.39 -3.06
N GLY A 29 20.44 6.65 -3.61
CA GLY A 29 21.03 6.95 -4.91
C GLY A 29 22.56 6.90 -4.86
N ASN A 30 23.21 7.02 -6.01
CA ASN A 30 24.67 6.87 -6.12
C ASN A 30 25.41 8.17 -6.49
N GLU A 31 24.69 9.24 -6.85
CA GLU A 31 25.29 10.46 -7.41
C GLU A 31 24.99 11.73 -6.60
N TRP A 32 24.73 11.57 -5.29
CA TRP A 32 24.55 12.70 -4.37
C TRP A 32 25.84 13.51 -4.26
N LYS A 33 25.70 14.83 -4.44
CA LYS A 33 26.77 15.80 -4.30
C LYS A 33 26.52 16.66 -3.07
N THR A 34 27.62 17.09 -2.45
CA THR A 34 27.60 18.05 -1.36
C THR A 34 28.43 19.26 -1.79
N ASP A 35 27.79 20.42 -1.88
CA ASP A 35 28.43 21.72 -2.12
C ASP A 35 27.60 22.80 -1.44
N TYR A 36 28.24 23.89 -1.00
CA TYR A 36 27.58 25.01 -0.30
C TYR A 36 26.69 24.59 0.88
N ASP A 37 27.10 23.58 1.66
CA ASP A 37 26.32 23.03 2.77
C ASP A 37 24.90 22.59 2.35
N SER A 38 24.77 22.02 1.15
CA SER A 38 23.54 21.42 0.66
C SER A 38 23.81 20.11 -0.08
N HIS A 39 22.93 19.12 0.12
CA HIS A 39 22.93 17.86 -0.63
C HIS A 39 21.99 17.93 -1.82
N TYR A 40 22.49 17.66 -3.02
CA TYR A 40 21.73 17.74 -4.26
C TYR A 40 22.07 16.64 -5.28
N SER A 41 21.11 16.33 -6.15
CA SER A 41 21.24 15.40 -7.26
C SER A 41 20.44 15.92 -8.48
N ASN A 42 20.76 15.44 -9.68
CA ASN A 42 19.93 15.62 -10.87
C ASN A 42 19.59 14.28 -11.54
N THR A 43 19.76 13.17 -10.83
CA THR A 43 19.56 11.83 -11.37
C THR A 43 18.14 11.35 -11.04
N VAL A 44 17.39 10.98 -12.08
CA VAL A 44 16.05 10.41 -11.93
C VAL A 44 16.18 9.07 -11.22
N GLY A 45 15.46 8.91 -10.10
CA GLY A 45 15.54 7.73 -9.23
C GLY A 45 16.24 7.98 -7.90
N ASP A 46 17.08 9.02 -7.80
CA ASP A 46 17.65 9.45 -6.52
C ASP A 46 16.54 10.07 -5.64
N LYS A 47 16.65 9.89 -4.32
CA LYS A 47 15.64 10.35 -3.35
C LYS A 47 16.25 10.88 -2.05
N ILE A 48 15.58 11.85 -1.45
CA ILE A 48 15.78 12.27 -0.06
C ILE A 48 14.64 11.71 0.76
N CYS A 49 14.95 10.95 1.81
CA CYS A 49 13.99 10.14 2.54
C CYS A 49 14.11 10.39 4.04
N PHE A 50 12.99 10.70 4.70
CA PHE A 50 12.93 10.89 6.15
C PHE A 50 11.51 10.67 6.67
N ASN A 51 11.36 10.49 7.97
CA ASN A 51 10.06 10.59 8.65
C ASN A 51 10.03 11.83 9.54
N PHE A 52 8.85 12.40 9.76
CA PHE A 52 8.65 13.46 10.74
C PHE A 52 7.42 13.20 11.58
N VAL A 53 7.50 13.53 12.87
CA VAL A 53 6.34 13.60 13.78
C VAL A 53 5.96 15.06 13.91
N GLY A 54 4.75 15.42 13.48
CA GLY A 54 4.28 16.80 13.48
C GLY A 54 2.89 16.96 12.87
N SER A 55 2.40 18.19 12.84
CA SER A 55 1.22 18.66 12.12
C SER A 55 1.56 19.55 10.93
N LYS A 56 2.82 19.95 10.70
CA LYS A 56 3.20 20.80 9.57
C LYS A 56 4.67 20.60 9.19
N ILE A 57 5.00 20.92 7.94
CA ILE A 57 6.35 20.79 7.38
C ILE A 57 6.67 21.93 6.40
N ARG A 58 7.94 22.35 6.40
CA ARG A 58 8.54 23.21 5.37
C ARG A 58 9.80 22.57 4.82
N ILE A 59 10.03 22.77 3.53
CA ILE A 59 11.28 22.40 2.86
C ILE A 59 11.99 23.67 2.43
N LEU A 60 13.26 23.77 2.81
CA LEU A 60 14.15 24.85 2.43
C LEU A 60 15.31 24.29 1.63
N VAL A 61 15.70 25.01 0.58
CA VAL A 61 16.75 24.60 -0.34
C VAL A 61 17.61 25.78 -0.78
N PHE A 62 18.75 25.47 -1.37
CA PHE A 62 19.44 26.37 -2.27
C PHE A 62 18.72 26.42 -3.63
N THR A 63 18.36 27.62 -4.12
CA THR A 63 17.67 27.78 -5.41
C THR A 63 18.61 28.33 -6.49
N ASN A 64 18.44 27.87 -7.73
CA ASN A 64 19.27 28.27 -8.87
C ASN A 64 18.52 28.10 -10.20
N ASN A 65 18.91 28.81 -11.27
CA ASN A 65 18.30 28.63 -12.60
C ASN A 65 18.67 27.31 -13.28
N SER A 66 19.54 26.51 -12.68
CA SER A 66 19.84 25.13 -13.09
C SER A 66 19.03 24.07 -12.32
N HIS A 67 18.20 24.48 -11.36
CA HIS A 67 17.39 23.53 -10.60
C HIS A 67 16.09 23.17 -11.35
N SER A 68 15.45 22.10 -10.90
CA SER A 68 14.23 21.58 -11.47
C SER A 68 13.05 22.50 -11.23
N LYS A 69 12.18 22.59 -12.25
CA LYS A 69 10.86 23.24 -12.17
C LYS A 69 9.76 22.29 -11.67
N ASP A 70 10.11 21.02 -11.42
CA ASP A 70 9.16 19.95 -11.15
C ASP A 70 9.78 18.95 -10.17
N VAL A 71 10.00 19.38 -8.93
CA VAL A 71 10.42 18.50 -7.83
C VAL A 71 9.19 17.94 -7.15
N LYS A 72 9.19 16.64 -6.87
CA LYS A 72 8.12 15.94 -6.17
C LYS A 72 8.47 15.81 -4.70
N ILE A 73 7.47 16.01 -3.84
CA ILE A 73 7.49 15.53 -2.45
C ILE A 73 6.28 14.64 -2.22
N LYS A 74 6.53 13.38 -1.89
CA LYS A 74 5.52 12.42 -1.50
C LYS A 74 5.47 12.33 0.01
N ILE A 75 4.38 12.81 0.61
CA ILE A 75 4.12 12.69 2.05
C ILE A 75 3.07 11.58 2.23
N ASN A 76 3.48 10.50 2.90
CA ASN A 76 2.81 9.21 2.88
C ASN A 76 2.55 8.77 1.44
N ASN A 77 1.33 8.96 0.94
CA ASN A 77 0.88 8.52 -0.39
C ASN A 77 0.51 9.69 -1.29
N THR A 78 0.49 10.90 -0.74
CA THR A 78 0.06 12.09 -1.48
C THR A 78 1.29 12.73 -2.06
N VAL A 79 1.30 12.88 -3.38
CA VAL A 79 2.38 13.56 -4.11
C VAL A 79 2.01 15.02 -4.30
N TYR A 80 2.93 15.89 -3.92
CA TYR A 80 2.90 17.31 -4.22
C TYR A 80 4.07 17.67 -5.13
N SER A 81 4.07 18.90 -5.64
CA SER A 81 5.19 19.42 -6.43
C SER A 81 5.56 20.81 -5.98
N TYR A 82 6.84 21.12 -6.07
CA TYR A 82 7.38 22.46 -5.83
C TYR A 82 8.51 22.76 -6.82
N VAL A 83 8.97 24.01 -6.80
CA VAL A 83 9.94 24.56 -7.74
C VAL A 83 11.19 24.99 -6.98
N GLU A 84 12.35 24.55 -7.45
CA GLU A 84 13.66 25.04 -6.97
C GLU A 84 14.32 26.00 -7.98
N TYR A 85 13.83 26.00 -9.22
CA TYR A 85 14.26 26.92 -10.26
C TYR A 85 13.90 28.38 -9.93
N ILE A 86 14.88 29.29 -10.07
CA ILE A 86 14.64 30.73 -9.97
C ILE A 86 15.28 31.50 -11.14
N TYR A 87 14.61 32.54 -11.65
CA TYR A 87 15.12 33.47 -12.66
C TYR A 87 14.49 34.87 -12.49
N PRO A 88 15.25 35.98 -12.54
CA PRO A 88 16.70 36.08 -12.74
C PRO A 88 17.50 35.44 -11.58
N ILE A 89 18.78 35.16 -11.82
CA ILE A 89 19.64 34.45 -10.85
C ILE A 89 19.90 35.34 -9.64
N THR A 90 19.19 35.09 -8.56
CA THR A 90 19.51 35.56 -7.21
C THR A 90 19.64 34.33 -6.31
N PRO A 91 20.79 33.62 -6.36
CA PRO A 91 20.97 32.39 -5.60
C PRO A 91 20.83 32.72 -4.13
N ALA A 92 19.94 32.02 -3.46
CA ALA A 92 19.74 32.13 -2.04
C ALA A 92 19.65 30.73 -1.46
N SER A 93 20.48 30.47 -0.44
CA SER A 93 20.32 29.33 0.48
C SER A 93 19.14 29.60 1.41
N LEU A 94 18.61 28.56 2.03
CA LEU A 94 17.47 28.62 2.95
C LEU A 94 16.23 29.30 2.34
N VAL A 95 15.93 29.01 1.07
CA VAL A 95 14.69 29.49 0.44
C VAL A 95 13.56 28.53 0.71
N LEU A 96 12.46 29.04 1.26
CA LEU A 96 11.25 28.26 1.51
C LEU A 96 10.58 27.90 0.17
N VAL A 97 10.67 26.64 -0.25
CA VAL A 97 10.10 26.19 -1.54
C VAL A 97 8.81 25.40 -1.38
N PHE A 98 8.54 24.87 -0.19
CA PHE A 98 7.35 24.09 0.09
C PHE A 98 6.93 24.28 1.55
N GLU A 99 5.63 24.44 1.78
CA GLU A 99 5.01 24.44 3.11
C GLU A 99 3.69 23.66 3.05
N LYS A 100 3.45 22.82 4.05
CA LYS A 100 2.21 22.03 4.11
C LYS A 100 1.77 21.73 5.54
N GLU A 101 0.50 22.04 5.82
CA GLU A 101 -0.24 21.58 6.99
C GLU A 101 -0.72 20.13 6.80
N MET A 102 -0.66 19.34 7.87
CA MET A 102 -1.07 17.95 7.95
C MET A 102 -2.41 17.81 8.69
N PRO A 103 -3.20 16.75 8.43
CA PRO A 103 -4.51 16.57 9.06
C PRO A 103 -4.49 16.42 10.58
N SER A 104 -3.37 15.94 11.15
CA SER A 104 -3.22 15.75 12.60
C SER A 104 -1.74 15.64 12.99
N PHE A 105 -1.43 15.90 14.25
CA PHE A 105 -0.09 15.67 14.81
C PHE A 105 0.21 14.17 14.93
N LYS A 106 1.01 13.61 14.03
CA LYS A 106 1.43 12.19 14.04
C LYS A 106 2.69 12.00 13.19
N GLU A 107 3.13 10.75 13.04
CA GLU A 107 4.24 10.41 12.15
C GLU A 107 3.80 10.34 10.68
N TYR A 108 4.62 10.92 9.80
CA TYR A 108 4.49 10.89 8.34
C TYR A 108 5.85 10.52 7.71
N SER A 109 5.82 9.79 6.60
CA SER A 109 7.00 9.50 5.79
C SER A 109 7.07 10.47 4.61
N ALA A 110 8.25 10.97 4.30
CA ALA A 110 8.48 11.88 3.19
C ALA A 110 9.55 11.34 2.23
N GLU A 111 9.28 11.46 0.92
CA GLU A 111 10.24 11.22 -0.15
C GLU A 111 10.29 12.43 -1.08
N ILE A 112 11.47 12.98 -1.33
CA ILE A 112 11.70 14.06 -2.30
C ILE A 112 12.48 13.50 -3.48
N TYR A 113 12.01 13.75 -4.70
CA TYR A 113 12.61 13.20 -5.94
C TYR A 113 12.18 13.98 -7.18
N ILE A 114 12.80 13.67 -8.32
CA ILE A 114 12.37 14.10 -9.65
C ILE A 114 11.94 12.89 -10.50
N GLU A 115 10.89 13.05 -11.31
CA GLU A 115 10.43 12.00 -12.23
C GLU A 115 11.09 12.10 -13.62
N ARG A 116 11.58 13.30 -13.96
CA ARG A 116 12.23 13.63 -15.23
C ARG A 116 13.10 14.87 -15.08
N LYS A 117 14.02 15.06 -16.01
CA LYS A 117 14.76 16.32 -16.15
C LYS A 117 13.87 17.34 -16.87
N THR A 118 13.68 18.52 -16.28
CA THR A 118 12.85 19.59 -16.86
C THR A 118 13.54 20.35 -17.99
N ASP A 119 14.86 20.22 -18.12
CA ASP A 119 15.67 20.74 -19.23
C ASP A 119 16.82 19.77 -19.54
N ASN A 120 17.30 19.77 -20.79
CA ASN A 120 18.34 18.86 -21.28
C ASN A 120 19.72 19.09 -20.65
N GLN A 121 19.96 20.25 -20.04
CA GLN A 121 21.22 20.56 -19.35
C GLN A 121 21.10 20.56 -17.83
N TYR A 122 19.92 20.84 -17.27
CA TYR A 122 19.79 21.20 -15.85
C TYR A 122 18.43 20.77 -15.27
N GLY A 123 18.48 20.14 -14.10
CA GLY A 123 17.34 19.51 -13.41
C GLY A 123 17.71 19.10 -11.99
N TRP A 124 18.53 19.93 -11.33
CA TRP A 124 18.99 19.67 -9.97
C TRP A 124 17.85 19.81 -8.96
N PHE A 125 17.87 18.99 -7.92
CA PHE A 125 17.01 19.12 -6.75
C PHE A 125 17.85 18.80 -5.51
N GLY A 126 17.46 19.31 -4.35
CA GLY A 126 18.23 19.11 -3.14
C GLY A 126 17.49 19.42 -1.86
N LEU A 127 18.25 19.49 -0.78
CA LEU A 127 17.78 19.90 0.54
C LEU A 127 18.86 20.73 1.22
N ASP A 128 18.43 21.74 1.95
CA ASP A 128 19.27 22.57 2.84
C ASP A 128 18.75 22.42 4.28
N SER A 129 17.43 22.53 4.48
CA SER A 129 16.84 22.21 5.78
C SER A 129 15.34 21.88 5.74
N ILE A 130 14.86 21.31 6.84
CA ILE A 130 13.47 20.96 7.07
C ILE A 130 13.00 21.69 8.32
N ASP A 131 11.93 22.48 8.23
CA ASP A 131 11.24 22.96 9.44
C ASP A 131 10.00 22.11 9.71
N ILE A 132 9.78 21.72 10.97
CA ILE A 132 8.56 21.06 11.45
C ILE A 132 8.06 21.76 12.72
N ASP A 133 6.94 21.30 13.30
CA ASP A 133 6.44 21.79 14.59
C ASP A 133 7.55 21.83 15.65
N GLU A 134 7.57 22.88 16.48
CA GLU A 134 8.55 23.04 17.57
C GLU A 134 8.62 21.84 18.54
N ASN A 135 7.49 21.13 18.73
CA ASN A 135 7.38 19.94 19.57
C ASN A 135 7.47 18.63 18.74
N GLY A 136 7.73 18.76 17.44
CA GLY A 136 7.89 17.67 16.50
C GLY A 136 9.28 17.03 16.58
N LYS A 137 9.49 15.99 15.76
CA LYS A 137 10.78 15.30 15.68
C LYS A 137 11.01 14.62 14.34
N LEU A 138 12.21 14.75 13.78
CA LEU A 138 12.68 13.90 12.67
C LEU A 138 13.01 12.48 13.14
N LYS A 139 12.67 11.50 12.31
CA LYS A 139 12.89 10.07 12.53
C LYS A 139 13.50 9.43 11.28
N PRO A 140 14.25 8.31 11.44
CA PRO A 140 14.76 7.56 10.30
C PRO A 140 13.62 7.19 9.36
N TYR A 141 13.89 7.21 8.06
CA TYR A 141 12.90 6.91 7.05
C TYR A 141 12.30 5.51 7.25
N ASN A 142 10.97 5.48 7.37
CA ASN A 142 10.17 4.27 7.36
C ASN A 142 8.89 4.59 6.56
N PRO A 143 8.81 4.16 5.29
CA PRO A 143 7.63 4.40 4.44
C PRO A 143 6.40 3.59 4.88
N SER A 144 6.58 2.64 5.78
CA SER A 144 5.55 1.70 6.21
C SER A 144 5.03 2.06 7.59
N ILE A 145 4.43 3.26 7.69
CA ILE A 145 3.75 3.71 8.90
C ILE A 145 2.33 3.12 8.88
N SER A 146 2.06 2.19 9.79
CA SER A 146 0.72 1.65 9.97
C SER A 146 -0.14 2.62 10.79
N LEU A 147 -1.29 3.06 10.25
CA LEU A 147 -2.31 3.78 11.02
C LEU A 147 -3.02 2.83 11.98
N ILE A 148 -3.19 1.58 11.57
CA ILE A 148 -3.76 0.54 12.43
C ILE A 148 -2.61 -0.16 13.15
N THR A 149 -2.62 -0.17 14.47
CA THR A 149 -1.63 -0.86 15.31
C THR A 149 -2.36 -1.56 16.46
N TRP A 150 -1.65 -2.24 17.35
CA TRP A 150 -2.23 -2.62 18.63
C TRP A 150 -2.49 -1.39 19.47
N ASN A 151 -3.65 -1.33 20.12
CA ASN A 151 -4.05 -0.18 20.91
C ASN A 151 -3.35 -0.21 22.28
N PRO A 152 -2.44 0.75 22.57
CA PRO A 152 -1.76 0.80 23.87
C PRO A 152 -2.71 1.04 25.04
N ASN A 153 -3.90 1.61 24.78
CA ASN A 153 -4.91 1.93 25.77
C ASN A 153 -5.99 0.83 25.91
N ASP A 154 -5.99 -0.17 25.02
CA ASP A 154 -7.03 -1.20 24.98
C ASP A 154 -6.40 -2.60 24.93
N LYS A 155 -5.67 -2.87 26.00
CA LYS A 155 -4.90 -4.10 26.25
C LYS A 155 -4.85 -4.39 27.73
N THR A 156 -4.62 -5.65 28.09
CA THR A 156 -4.27 -6.00 29.48
C THR A 156 -2.90 -5.43 29.88
N GLY A 157 -2.70 -5.17 31.18
CA GLY A 157 -1.45 -4.61 31.71
C GLY A 157 -0.20 -5.43 31.41
N ASN A 158 -0.35 -6.74 31.16
CA ASN A 158 0.75 -7.67 30.92
C ASN A 158 1.37 -7.61 29.51
N TYR A 159 0.80 -6.83 28.61
CA TYR A 159 1.37 -6.62 27.27
C TYR A 159 2.38 -5.49 27.25
N THR A 160 3.56 -5.77 26.69
CA THR A 160 4.49 -4.74 26.24
C THR A 160 4.41 -4.63 24.72
N LEU A 161 4.29 -3.39 24.23
CA LEU A 161 4.24 -3.10 22.80
C LEU A 161 5.59 -2.59 22.31
N SER A 162 5.97 -2.99 21.10
CA SER A 162 7.18 -2.55 20.41
C SER A 162 6.94 -2.47 18.90
N ASN A 163 7.96 -2.07 18.13
CA ASN A 163 7.87 -1.92 16.68
C ASN A 163 6.68 -1.04 16.25
N ASN A 164 6.62 0.19 16.79
CA ASN A 164 5.51 1.12 16.58
C ASN A 164 4.14 0.49 16.91
N ASN A 165 4.07 -0.25 18.02
CA ASN A 165 2.87 -0.95 18.49
C ASN A 165 2.35 -2.07 17.57
N LEU A 166 3.16 -2.57 16.62
CA LEU A 166 2.78 -3.73 15.81
C LEU A 166 3.16 -5.07 16.47
N THR A 167 4.15 -5.07 17.37
CA THR A 167 4.59 -6.28 18.08
C THR A 167 4.08 -6.25 19.51
N ALA A 168 3.27 -7.24 19.87
CA ALA A 168 2.76 -7.46 21.21
C ALA A 168 3.49 -8.62 21.89
N TYR A 169 4.11 -8.34 23.03
CA TYR A 169 4.73 -9.33 23.90
C TYR A 169 3.89 -9.50 25.17
N LEU A 170 3.42 -10.72 25.44
CA LEU A 170 2.81 -11.09 26.72
C LEU A 170 3.87 -11.60 27.69
N SER A 171 3.91 -11.03 28.89
CA SER A 171 4.78 -11.48 29.97
C SER A 171 4.48 -12.91 30.44
N THR A 172 5.54 -13.61 30.87
CA THR A 172 5.49 -14.94 31.50
C THR A 172 5.01 -14.90 32.96
N ILE A 173 4.92 -13.69 33.54
CA ILE A 173 4.66 -13.43 34.96
C ILE A 173 3.15 -13.31 35.22
N PRO A 174 2.65 -13.67 36.42
CA PRO A 174 1.25 -13.48 36.84
C PRO A 174 0.66 -12.08 36.56
N PRO A 175 -0.67 -11.95 36.44
CA PRO A 175 -1.68 -13.00 36.60
C PRO A 175 -1.73 -14.00 35.43
N TYR A 176 -1.99 -15.26 35.75
CA TYR A 176 -2.15 -16.34 34.79
C TYR A 176 -3.57 -16.35 34.21
N GLY A 177 -3.67 -16.37 32.88
CA GLY A 177 -4.93 -16.47 32.16
C GLY A 177 -4.81 -15.96 30.73
N TYR A 178 -5.94 -15.86 30.06
CA TYR A 178 -6.03 -15.16 28.79
C TYR A 178 -5.91 -13.66 29.01
N ASN A 179 -5.01 -13.07 28.23
CA ASN A 179 -4.73 -11.65 28.20
C ASN A 179 -4.99 -11.16 26.79
N GLY A 180 -5.86 -10.17 26.67
CA GLY A 180 -6.33 -9.64 25.39
C GLY A 180 -5.70 -8.30 25.00
N ILE A 181 -5.67 -8.05 23.70
CA ILE A 181 -5.34 -6.77 23.09
C ILE A 181 -6.16 -6.58 21.80
N LYS A 182 -6.65 -5.35 21.58
CA LYS A 182 -7.40 -4.97 20.37
C LYS A 182 -6.57 -4.04 19.48
N ALA A 183 -6.87 -4.06 18.18
CA ALA A 183 -6.34 -3.08 17.23
C ALA A 183 -6.89 -1.67 17.53
N THR A 184 -6.25 -0.62 16.99
CA THR A 184 -6.67 0.79 17.20
C THR A 184 -7.93 1.19 16.44
N LYS A 185 -8.31 0.45 15.39
CA LYS A 185 -9.40 0.83 14.49
C LYS A 185 -10.45 -0.27 14.43
N PHE A 186 -11.72 0.08 14.61
CA PHE A 186 -12.81 -0.85 14.35
C PHE A 186 -13.19 -0.87 12.87
N ILE A 187 -13.98 -1.86 12.50
CA ILE A 187 -14.66 -2.03 11.22
C ILE A 187 -16.09 -2.48 11.49
N ALA A 188 -17.01 -2.08 10.60
CA ALA A 188 -18.43 -2.36 10.74
C ALA A 188 -18.97 -3.28 9.63
N ASN A 189 -18.37 -3.24 8.43
CA ASN A 189 -18.81 -3.98 7.25
C ASN A 189 -17.64 -4.16 6.27
N GLY A 190 -17.83 -5.04 5.30
CA GLY A 190 -16.86 -5.34 4.26
C GLY A 190 -15.95 -6.52 4.56
N LYS A 191 -15.05 -6.78 3.62
CA LYS A 191 -14.09 -7.89 3.66
C LYS A 191 -12.68 -7.36 3.82
N PHE A 192 -11.96 -7.85 4.81
CA PHE A 192 -10.56 -7.46 5.00
C PHE A 192 -9.65 -8.62 5.38
N TYR A 193 -8.36 -8.36 5.28
CA TYR A 193 -7.29 -9.29 5.56
C TYR A 193 -6.20 -8.64 6.42
N ALA A 194 -5.68 -9.39 7.39
CA ALA A 194 -4.51 -9.04 8.19
C ALA A 194 -3.67 -10.30 8.43
N GLU A 195 -2.38 -10.12 8.77
CA GLU A 195 -1.49 -11.22 9.13
C GLU A 195 -0.89 -11.06 10.51
N PHE A 196 -0.58 -12.19 11.14
CA PHE A 196 0.03 -12.27 12.46
C PHE A 196 1.21 -13.24 12.41
N LEU A 197 2.42 -12.72 12.56
CA LEU A 197 3.63 -13.52 12.67
C LEU A 197 3.81 -13.96 14.13
N VAL A 198 3.90 -15.26 14.36
CA VAL A 198 4.22 -15.82 15.67
C VAL A 198 5.73 -15.77 15.88
N ASN A 199 6.24 -14.72 16.53
CA ASN A 199 7.69 -14.55 16.75
C ASN A 199 8.21 -15.46 17.87
N ASP A 200 7.40 -15.71 18.89
CA ASP A 200 7.72 -16.65 19.96
C ASP A 200 6.45 -17.32 20.47
N MET A 201 6.58 -18.57 20.93
CA MET A 201 5.46 -19.48 21.10
C MET A 201 4.60 -19.17 22.33
N PRO A 202 3.33 -18.72 22.14
CA PRO A 202 2.35 -18.72 23.21
C PRO A 202 1.86 -20.15 23.51
N ASN A 203 1.45 -20.43 24.75
CA ASN A 203 0.82 -21.71 25.10
C ASN A 203 -0.47 -21.94 24.29
N VAL A 204 -1.34 -20.94 24.28
CA VAL A 204 -2.51 -20.88 23.40
C VAL A 204 -2.64 -19.44 22.89
N CYS A 205 -2.68 -19.28 21.57
CA CYS A 205 -3.05 -18.03 20.92
C CYS A 205 -4.39 -18.19 20.25
N THR A 206 -5.29 -17.24 20.51
CA THR A 206 -6.52 -17.12 19.76
C THR A 206 -6.54 -15.79 19.01
N LEU A 207 -6.95 -15.86 17.75
CA LEU A 207 -7.12 -14.70 16.87
C LEU A 207 -8.58 -14.57 16.48
N GLY A 208 -9.04 -13.34 16.28
CA GLY A 208 -10.39 -13.09 15.80
C GLY A 208 -10.82 -11.66 16.04
N LEU A 209 -12.08 -11.49 16.43
CA LEU A 209 -12.73 -10.20 16.55
C LEU A 209 -13.30 -9.99 17.96
N ALA A 210 -13.31 -8.74 18.41
CA ALA A 210 -13.94 -8.32 19.65
C ALA A 210 -14.64 -6.98 19.46
N THR A 211 -15.76 -6.75 20.16
CA THR A 211 -16.41 -5.43 20.17
C THR A 211 -15.70 -4.47 21.13
N TYR A 212 -16.10 -3.20 21.12
CA TYR A 212 -15.55 -2.19 22.03
C TYR A 212 -15.67 -2.59 23.52
N GLU A 213 -16.86 -3.03 23.95
CA GLU A 213 -17.17 -3.39 25.35
C GLU A 213 -16.59 -4.74 25.82
N ALA A 214 -15.84 -5.44 24.97
CA ALA A 214 -15.26 -6.73 25.31
C ALA A 214 -14.21 -6.60 26.42
N SER A 215 -14.41 -7.33 27.54
CA SER A 215 -13.39 -7.45 28.59
C SER A 215 -12.21 -8.30 28.08
N LEU A 216 -10.99 -7.81 28.22
CA LEU A 216 -9.79 -8.45 27.69
C LEU A 216 -9.07 -9.36 28.71
N SER A 217 -9.63 -9.54 29.90
CA SER A 217 -9.02 -10.32 30.99
C SER A 217 -10.07 -11.08 31.80
N GLY A 218 -9.58 -11.92 32.72
CA GLY A 218 -10.42 -12.66 33.67
C GLY A 218 -10.80 -14.07 33.22
N TYR A 219 -10.25 -14.55 32.11
CA TYR A 219 -10.58 -15.87 31.56
C TYR A 219 -9.42 -16.85 31.71
N THR A 220 -9.77 -18.11 31.98
CA THR A 220 -8.83 -19.24 32.07
C THR A 220 -9.02 -20.26 30.94
N SER A 221 -10.15 -20.19 30.23
CA SER A 221 -10.50 -21.04 29.09
C SER A 221 -11.18 -20.23 27.98
N ILE A 222 -11.00 -20.63 26.71
CA ILE A 222 -11.70 -20.03 25.56
C ILE A 222 -13.23 -20.16 25.69
N THR A 223 -13.72 -21.21 26.36
CA THR A 223 -15.15 -21.45 26.59
C THR A 223 -15.81 -20.42 27.52
N GLN A 224 -15.00 -19.61 28.22
CA GLN A 224 -15.49 -18.52 29.07
C GLN A 224 -15.61 -17.20 28.29
N PHE A 225 -15.17 -17.16 27.04
CA PHE A 225 -15.23 -15.92 26.25
C PHE A 225 -16.69 -15.53 25.99
N PRO A 226 -17.06 -14.29 26.33
CA PRO A 226 -18.42 -13.79 26.14
C PRO A 226 -18.76 -13.63 24.66
N ASN A 227 -20.04 -13.36 24.38
CA ASN A 227 -20.52 -13.27 23.01
C ASN A 227 -19.90 -12.13 22.17
N ASN A 228 -19.38 -11.11 22.84
CA ASN A 228 -18.69 -9.98 22.22
C ASN A 228 -17.19 -10.23 21.95
N ILE A 229 -16.70 -11.45 22.19
CA ILE A 229 -15.38 -11.93 21.78
C ILE A 229 -15.58 -13.20 20.93
N ARG A 230 -15.03 -13.18 19.72
CA ARG A 230 -15.13 -14.28 18.75
C ARG A 230 -13.75 -14.55 18.21
N THR A 231 -13.04 -15.43 18.90
CA THR A 231 -11.70 -15.86 18.51
C THR A 231 -11.65 -17.36 18.33
N SER A 232 -10.65 -17.82 17.59
CA SER A 232 -10.38 -19.24 17.38
C SER A 232 -8.96 -19.55 17.80
N ALA A 233 -8.76 -20.68 18.48
CA ALA A 233 -7.42 -21.17 18.79
C ALA A 233 -6.72 -21.58 17.50
N ILE A 234 -5.53 -21.03 17.27
CA ILE A 234 -4.75 -21.32 16.07
C ILE A 234 -3.56 -22.18 16.46
N ASN A 235 -3.45 -23.35 15.84
CA ASN A 235 -2.30 -24.24 15.99
C ASN A 235 -1.16 -23.73 15.10
N ALA A 236 -0.25 -22.95 15.68
CA ALA A 236 0.90 -22.39 14.97
C ALA A 236 2.19 -22.63 15.75
N THR A 237 3.31 -22.76 15.03
CA THR A 237 4.66 -22.82 15.63
C THR A 237 5.38 -21.49 15.46
N LYS A 238 6.53 -21.32 16.14
CA LYS A 238 7.40 -20.16 15.95
C LYS A 238 7.72 -19.95 14.46
N ASN A 239 7.73 -18.70 14.02
CA ASN A 239 7.91 -18.24 12.63
C ASN A 239 6.77 -18.59 11.66
N THR A 240 5.63 -19.05 12.15
CA THR A 240 4.42 -19.19 11.34
C THR A 240 3.76 -17.83 11.18
N PHE A 241 3.33 -17.48 9.96
CA PHE A 241 2.42 -16.36 9.76
C PHE A 241 0.98 -16.88 9.58
N ILE A 242 0.07 -16.21 10.26
CA ILE A 242 -1.35 -16.53 10.25
C ILE A 242 -2.08 -15.41 9.52
N GLY A 243 -2.62 -15.70 8.35
CA GLY A 243 -3.56 -14.83 7.65
C GLY A 243 -4.95 -14.95 8.24
N MET A 244 -5.62 -13.83 8.44
CA MET A 244 -7.01 -13.77 8.88
C MET A 244 -7.80 -12.97 7.84
N ALA A 245 -8.62 -13.66 7.06
CA ALA A 245 -9.55 -13.05 6.10
C ALA A 245 -10.95 -13.03 6.73
N PHE A 246 -11.49 -11.85 7.00
CA PHE A 246 -12.78 -11.69 7.65
C PHE A 246 -13.76 -10.92 6.76
N ASP A 247 -14.90 -11.56 6.49
CA ASP A 247 -16.04 -11.07 5.72
C ASP A 247 -17.16 -10.76 6.70
N LEU A 248 -17.28 -9.48 7.06
CA LEU A 248 -18.28 -9.03 8.03
C LEU A 248 -19.70 -9.03 7.44
N ASP A 249 -19.82 -8.93 6.12
CA ASP A 249 -21.11 -8.90 5.42
C ASP A 249 -21.77 -10.28 5.45
N ASN A 250 -20.97 -11.35 5.35
CA ASN A 250 -21.43 -12.74 5.41
C ASN A 250 -21.13 -13.44 6.73
N HIS A 251 -20.64 -12.72 7.74
CA HIS A 251 -20.34 -13.27 9.06
C HIS A 251 -19.35 -14.44 9.02
N ILE A 252 -18.26 -14.33 8.27
CA ILE A 252 -17.28 -15.42 8.06
C ILE A 252 -15.86 -14.94 8.36
N ILE A 253 -15.06 -15.78 9.05
CA ILE A 253 -13.61 -15.66 9.14
C ILE A 253 -12.93 -16.92 8.62
N ASN A 254 -11.98 -16.74 7.73
CA ASN A 254 -11.07 -17.77 7.26
C ASN A 254 -9.66 -17.52 7.79
N PHE A 255 -9.02 -18.56 8.29
CA PHE A 255 -7.62 -18.52 8.70
C PHE A 255 -6.73 -19.24 7.70
N TYR A 256 -5.56 -18.66 7.45
CA TYR A 256 -4.56 -19.18 6.53
C TYR A 256 -3.25 -19.38 7.29
N ILE A 257 -2.75 -20.60 7.35
CA ILE A 257 -1.47 -20.91 7.98
C ILE A 257 -0.43 -21.03 6.90
N ASN A 258 0.56 -20.13 6.93
CA ASN A 258 1.57 -20.02 5.89
C ASN A 258 0.96 -19.92 4.47
N GLY A 259 -0.15 -19.19 4.34
CA GLY A 259 -0.84 -18.97 3.07
C GLY A 259 -1.74 -20.12 2.60
N ILE A 260 -1.92 -21.18 3.41
CA ILE A 260 -2.82 -22.31 3.13
C ILE A 260 -4.06 -22.18 4.02
N LEU A 261 -5.26 -22.29 3.43
CA LEU A 261 -6.51 -22.26 4.18
C LEU A 261 -6.54 -23.39 5.22
N ASP A 262 -6.73 -23.04 6.48
CA ASP A 262 -6.80 -23.98 7.60
C ASP A 262 -8.25 -24.25 8.00
N THR A 263 -8.98 -23.20 8.39
CA THR A 263 -10.35 -23.33 8.91
C THR A 263 -11.22 -22.14 8.51
N ASN A 264 -12.53 -22.40 8.37
CA ASN A 264 -13.58 -21.40 8.18
C ASN A 264 -14.49 -21.37 9.43
N TYR A 265 -14.73 -20.18 9.99
CA TYR A 265 -15.57 -19.93 11.15
C TYR A 265 -16.68 -18.95 10.80
N THR A 266 -17.90 -19.22 11.27
CA THR A 266 -18.99 -18.24 11.23
C THR A 266 -18.92 -17.36 12.48
N ILE A 267 -18.98 -16.04 12.30
CA ILE A 267 -18.93 -15.06 13.38
C ILE A 267 -20.15 -14.14 13.32
N THR A 268 -21.04 -14.29 14.30
CA THR A 268 -22.14 -13.35 14.54
C THR A 268 -21.74 -12.37 15.64
N LEU A 269 -21.60 -11.09 15.26
CA LEU A 269 -21.40 -9.94 16.15
C LEU A 269 -22.32 -8.81 15.69
N GLU A 270 -22.97 -8.11 16.62
CA GLU A 270 -24.00 -7.11 16.32
C GLU A 270 -23.45 -5.68 16.17
N ASN A 271 -22.15 -5.46 16.41
CA ASN A 271 -21.56 -4.13 16.57
C ASN A 271 -20.26 -3.96 15.78
N GLU A 272 -19.69 -2.76 15.81
CA GLU A 272 -18.33 -2.47 15.38
C GLU A 272 -17.30 -3.36 16.08
N VAL A 273 -16.39 -3.93 15.30
CA VAL A 273 -15.43 -4.94 15.76
C VAL A 273 -14.00 -4.53 15.47
N TYR A 274 -13.12 -4.94 16.38
CA TYR A 274 -11.68 -4.81 16.28
C TYR A 274 -11.08 -6.19 16.07
N THR A 275 -10.02 -6.27 15.28
CA THR A 275 -9.13 -7.43 15.39
C THR A 275 -8.61 -7.52 16.83
N ALA A 276 -8.65 -8.73 17.39
CA ALA A 276 -8.20 -9.02 18.73
C ALA A 276 -7.30 -10.25 18.77
N ILE A 277 -6.34 -10.23 19.69
CA ILE A 277 -5.57 -11.40 20.10
C ILE A 277 -5.84 -11.64 21.58
N MET A 278 -6.09 -12.90 21.93
CA MET A 278 -6.02 -13.36 23.32
C MET A 278 -4.92 -14.41 23.43
N ILE A 279 -3.90 -14.15 24.26
CA ILE A 279 -2.81 -15.07 24.54
C ILE A 279 -2.95 -15.59 25.98
N ASN A 280 -2.77 -16.89 26.17
CA ASN A 280 -2.79 -17.53 27.48
C ASN A 280 -1.36 -17.78 28.01
N ASN A 281 -1.07 -17.32 29.23
CA ASN A 281 0.20 -17.55 29.94
C ASN A 281 0.10 -18.56 31.11
N ASN A 282 -0.94 -19.40 31.16
CA ASN A 282 -1.22 -20.30 32.29
C ASN A 282 -0.05 -21.23 32.65
N GLY A 283 0.62 -20.94 33.77
CA GLY A 283 1.29 -21.90 34.64
C GLY A 283 2.69 -22.39 34.25
N GLU A 284 3.11 -22.27 32.99
CA GLU A 284 4.41 -22.78 32.53
C GLU A 284 5.51 -21.71 32.35
N ASN A 285 5.32 -20.49 32.88
CA ASN A 285 6.18 -19.33 32.58
C ASN A 285 6.34 -19.09 31.06
N LYS A 286 5.29 -19.35 30.28
CA LYS A 286 5.29 -19.17 28.83
C LYS A 286 4.46 -17.95 28.46
N GLY A 287 5.15 -16.94 27.95
CA GLY A 287 4.57 -15.76 27.34
C GLY A 287 4.37 -16.00 25.85
N GLY A 288 4.23 -14.95 25.08
CA GLY A 288 4.17 -15.07 23.63
C GLY A 288 4.44 -13.75 22.96
N THR A 289 5.05 -13.79 21.79
CA THR A 289 5.30 -12.59 20.99
C THR A 289 4.65 -12.75 19.64
N ILE A 290 3.80 -11.80 19.26
CA ILE A 290 3.13 -11.76 17.96
C ILE A 290 3.29 -10.38 17.34
N THR A 291 3.69 -10.36 16.07
CA THR A 291 3.75 -9.15 15.25
C THR A 291 2.58 -9.14 14.28
N ALA A 292 1.77 -8.09 14.32
CA ALA A 292 0.73 -7.86 13.34
C ALA A 292 1.28 -7.18 12.09
N ASN A 293 0.77 -7.58 10.94
CA ASN A 293 0.75 -6.78 9.73
C ASN A 293 -0.71 -6.52 9.36
N PHE A 294 -1.15 -5.28 9.53
CA PHE A 294 -2.52 -4.88 9.18
C PHE A 294 -2.66 -4.47 7.72
N GLY A 295 -1.55 -4.34 6.97
CA GLY A 295 -1.58 -4.01 5.55
C GLY A 295 -0.67 -2.88 5.12
N ALA A 296 0.01 -2.19 6.03
CA ALA A 296 0.93 -1.10 5.66
C ALA A 296 2.16 -1.59 4.85
N THR A 297 2.49 -2.88 4.95
CA THR A 297 3.51 -3.57 4.17
C THR A 297 2.93 -4.78 3.43
N PRO A 298 3.57 -5.25 2.35
CA PRO A 298 3.20 -6.51 1.71
C PRO A 298 3.01 -7.65 2.72
N PHE A 299 1.91 -8.37 2.57
CA PHE A 299 1.64 -9.58 3.33
C PHE A 299 2.57 -10.72 2.89
N ASN A 300 2.92 -11.62 3.81
CA ASN A 300 3.71 -12.81 3.52
C ASN A 300 2.98 -13.75 2.56
N ILE A 301 1.64 -13.79 2.56
CA ILE A 301 0.87 -14.56 1.57
C ILE A 301 1.14 -14.12 0.13
N VAL A 302 1.53 -12.87 -0.10
CA VAL A 302 1.79 -12.32 -1.45
C VAL A 302 2.99 -12.99 -2.09
N SER A 303 4.02 -13.30 -1.31
CA SER A 303 5.24 -13.99 -1.78
C SER A 303 5.14 -15.50 -1.66
N SER A 304 4.50 -16.02 -0.61
CA SER A 304 4.42 -17.47 -0.34
C SER A 304 3.30 -18.19 -1.09
N ASN A 305 2.17 -17.52 -1.36
CA ASN A 305 1.03 -18.10 -2.07
C ASN A 305 0.20 -17.03 -2.81
N LYS A 306 0.79 -16.45 -3.85
CA LYS A 306 0.19 -15.38 -4.65
C LYS A 306 -1.19 -15.75 -5.25
N SER A 307 -1.39 -17.01 -5.64
CA SER A 307 -2.69 -17.47 -6.19
C SER A 307 -3.82 -17.33 -5.16
N THR A 308 -3.58 -17.76 -3.91
CA THR A 308 -4.58 -17.59 -2.83
C THR A 308 -4.83 -16.12 -2.53
N TRP A 309 -3.77 -15.29 -2.51
CA TRP A 309 -3.91 -13.84 -2.33
C TRP A 309 -4.77 -13.22 -3.44
N ASN A 310 -4.49 -13.52 -4.71
CA ASN A 310 -5.26 -13.01 -5.84
C ASN A 310 -6.75 -13.41 -5.74
N LYS A 311 -7.04 -14.65 -5.36
CA LYS A 311 -8.43 -15.13 -5.12
C LYS A 311 -9.14 -14.38 -4.00
N LEU A 312 -8.42 -13.98 -2.95
CA LEU A 312 -8.98 -13.12 -1.90
C LEU A 312 -9.28 -11.72 -2.44
N VAL A 313 -8.35 -11.11 -3.15
CA VAL A 313 -8.53 -9.77 -3.75
C VAL A 313 -9.69 -9.77 -4.75
N ASP A 314 -9.80 -10.77 -5.63
CA ASP A 314 -10.90 -10.90 -6.59
C ASP A 314 -12.27 -11.06 -5.90
N LYS A 315 -12.30 -11.61 -4.67
CA LYS A 315 -13.51 -11.70 -3.83
C LYS A 315 -13.81 -10.42 -3.05
N GLY A 316 -13.00 -9.38 -3.21
CA GLY A 316 -13.15 -8.07 -2.58
C GLY A 316 -12.45 -7.92 -1.22
N TYR A 317 -11.58 -8.86 -0.82
CA TYR A 317 -10.80 -8.70 0.40
C TYR A 317 -9.71 -7.65 0.21
N LYS A 318 -9.59 -6.74 1.17
CA LYS A 318 -8.57 -5.68 1.19
C LYS A 318 -7.74 -5.72 2.47
N PRO A 319 -6.51 -5.18 2.48
CA PRO A 319 -5.76 -4.99 3.70
C PRO A 319 -6.58 -4.21 4.74
N TYR A 320 -6.47 -4.59 6.01
CA TYR A 320 -7.20 -3.94 7.09
C TYR A 320 -6.82 -2.45 7.22
N ASP A 321 -5.52 -2.13 7.12
CA ASP A 321 -5.00 -0.77 6.95
C ASP A 321 -4.96 -0.37 5.49
N VAL A 322 -6.15 -0.36 4.88
CA VAL A 322 -6.34 -0.15 3.45
C VAL A 322 -5.74 1.17 2.93
N TYR A 323 -5.64 2.18 3.79
CA TYR A 323 -5.18 3.52 3.42
C TYR A 323 -3.65 3.63 3.37
N ASN A 324 -2.90 2.81 4.12
CA ASN A 324 -1.42 2.80 4.06
C ASN A 324 -0.86 1.60 3.32
N ALA A 325 -1.72 0.75 2.78
CA ALA A 325 -1.32 -0.34 1.94
C ALA A 325 -0.85 0.19 0.57
N ASN A 326 0.41 0.63 0.50
CA ASN A 326 1.03 1.23 -0.68
C ASN A 326 1.98 0.28 -1.38
N TRP A 327 1.48 -0.91 -1.62
CA TRP A 327 2.14 -1.95 -2.35
C TRP A 327 1.13 -2.53 -3.34
N GLU A 328 1.58 -3.31 -4.31
CA GLU A 328 0.75 -3.82 -5.40
C GLU A 328 -0.25 -4.90 -4.91
N TRP A 329 -1.24 -4.47 -4.14
CA TRP A 329 -2.32 -5.30 -3.63
C TRP A 329 -3.65 -4.95 -4.31
N ARG A 330 -3.83 -3.65 -4.65
CA ARG A 330 -4.87 -3.20 -5.56
C ARG A 330 -4.33 -3.28 -6.96
N VAL A 331 -4.78 -4.30 -7.66
CA VAL A 331 -4.59 -4.37 -9.09
C VAL A 331 -5.78 -3.61 -9.69
N SER A 332 -5.73 -2.27 -9.71
CA SER A 332 -6.75 -1.46 -10.39
C SER A 332 -6.81 -1.94 -11.85
N LYS A 333 -7.95 -2.50 -12.25
CA LYS A 333 -8.14 -2.98 -13.61
C LYS A 333 -8.70 -1.85 -14.46
N TYR A 334 -8.06 -1.64 -15.60
CA TYR A 334 -8.36 -0.58 -16.54
C TYR A 334 -8.97 -1.15 -17.82
N LEU A 335 -9.98 -0.44 -18.32
CA LEU A 335 -10.45 -0.54 -19.70
C LEU A 335 -10.26 0.82 -20.38
N ILE A 336 -10.03 0.79 -21.68
CA ILE A 336 -10.04 1.99 -22.51
C ILE A 336 -11.42 2.15 -23.10
N LYS A 337 -11.95 3.36 -23.09
CA LYS A 337 -13.19 3.69 -23.79
C LYS A 337 -12.91 4.69 -24.90
N GLN A 338 -13.36 4.37 -26.11
CA GLN A 338 -13.34 5.29 -27.25
C GLN A 338 -14.73 5.34 -27.85
N ASN A 339 -15.27 6.56 -27.99
CA ASN A 339 -16.68 6.79 -28.30
C ASN A 339 -17.58 6.06 -27.28
N ASN A 340 -18.41 5.13 -27.74
CA ASN A 340 -19.31 4.32 -26.90
C ASN A 340 -18.81 2.87 -26.68
N ASN A 341 -17.62 2.51 -27.20
CA ASN A 341 -17.06 1.16 -27.11
C ASN A 341 -16.00 1.07 -26.02
N TYR A 342 -15.89 -0.12 -25.43
CA TYR A 342 -14.88 -0.47 -24.43
C TYR A 342 -13.84 -1.43 -25.02
N TYR A 343 -12.60 -1.29 -24.57
CA TYR A 343 -11.46 -2.03 -25.08
C TYR A 343 -10.58 -2.55 -23.94
N SER A 344 -10.20 -3.82 -24.02
CA SER A 344 -9.13 -4.37 -23.20
C SER A 344 -7.76 -4.00 -23.80
N ILE A 345 -6.78 -3.78 -22.92
CA ILE A 345 -5.39 -3.46 -23.28
C ILE A 345 -4.40 -4.53 -22.80
N ASN A 346 -4.89 -5.70 -22.36
CA ASN A 346 -4.06 -6.79 -21.87
C ASN A 346 -3.26 -7.44 -23.01
N ASN A 347 -2.12 -6.86 -23.34
CA ASN A 347 -1.21 -7.32 -24.39
C ASN A 347 -1.88 -7.50 -25.77
N ASN A 348 -2.95 -6.75 -26.02
CA ASN A 348 -3.62 -6.52 -27.29
C ASN A 348 -4.69 -5.42 -27.11
N TYR A 349 -5.17 -4.81 -28.19
CA TYR A 349 -6.29 -3.86 -28.19
C TYR A 349 -7.57 -4.54 -28.66
N ILE A 350 -8.37 -5.06 -27.72
CA ILE A 350 -9.53 -5.92 -28.02
C ILE A 350 -10.81 -5.14 -27.82
N ASP A 351 -11.64 -5.05 -28.87
CA ASP A 351 -12.98 -4.47 -28.79
C ASP A 351 -13.91 -5.39 -27.99
N LEU A 352 -14.49 -4.84 -26.92
CA LEU A 352 -15.44 -5.50 -26.05
C LEU A 352 -16.89 -5.06 -26.33
N GLY A 353 -17.09 -4.09 -27.24
CA GLY A 353 -18.38 -3.58 -27.66
C GLY A 353 -18.93 -2.44 -26.80
N ILE A 354 -20.20 -2.11 -27.06
CA ILE A 354 -20.97 -1.09 -26.34
C ILE A 354 -21.63 -1.74 -25.13
N ILE A 355 -21.47 -1.14 -23.96
CA ILE A 355 -22.07 -1.61 -22.71
C ILE A 355 -23.00 -0.52 -22.18
N ASN A 356 -24.25 -0.87 -21.87
CA ASN A 356 -25.29 0.09 -21.53
C ASN A 356 -25.74 0.02 -20.06
N ASN A 357 -25.17 -0.87 -19.25
CA ASN A 357 -25.48 -0.99 -17.83
C ASN A 357 -24.20 -1.17 -16.99
N ASN A 358 -24.27 -0.74 -15.73
CA ASN A 358 -23.11 -0.72 -14.84
C ASN A 358 -22.66 -2.13 -14.40
N GLU A 359 -23.58 -3.08 -14.26
CA GLU A 359 -23.28 -4.45 -13.80
C GLU A 359 -22.47 -5.23 -14.84
N GLU A 360 -22.86 -5.15 -16.11
CA GLU A 360 -22.15 -5.74 -17.24
C GLU A 360 -20.77 -5.09 -17.42
N LEU A 361 -20.68 -3.78 -17.25
CA LEU A 361 -19.41 -3.05 -17.28
C LEU A 361 -18.47 -3.52 -16.16
N ASP A 362 -19.00 -3.72 -14.96
CA ASP A 362 -18.25 -4.22 -13.82
C ASP A 362 -17.71 -5.64 -14.05
N ASN A 363 -18.52 -6.51 -14.64
CA ASN A 363 -18.11 -7.86 -15.01
C ASN A 363 -17.00 -7.82 -16.07
N LEU A 364 -17.13 -6.96 -17.08
CA LEU A 364 -16.14 -6.77 -18.14
C LEU A 364 -14.80 -6.24 -17.62
N ILE A 365 -14.80 -5.28 -16.69
CA ILE A 365 -13.55 -4.81 -16.05
C ILE A 365 -12.87 -5.94 -15.27
N ASN A 366 -13.65 -6.75 -14.54
CA ASN A 366 -13.10 -7.87 -13.77
C ASN A 366 -12.51 -8.97 -14.67
N GLU A 367 -13.18 -9.23 -15.80
CA GLU A 367 -12.82 -10.30 -16.73
C GLU A 367 -11.68 -9.90 -17.68
N TYR A 368 -11.74 -8.69 -18.25
CA TYR A 368 -10.85 -8.25 -19.33
C TYR A 368 -10.02 -7.01 -19.01
N GLY A 369 -10.23 -6.38 -17.86
CA GLY A 369 -9.44 -5.22 -17.45
C GLY A 369 -7.98 -5.59 -17.19
N TYR A 370 -7.09 -4.66 -17.52
CA TYR A 370 -5.65 -4.83 -17.36
C TYR A 370 -5.09 -3.82 -16.39
N ASN A 371 -4.02 -4.15 -15.69
CA ASN A 371 -3.58 -3.40 -14.51
C ASN A 371 -2.43 -2.42 -14.72
N ASP A 372 -1.88 -2.37 -15.93
CA ASP A 372 -0.72 -1.56 -16.22
C ASP A 372 -0.95 -0.74 -17.50
N LEU A 373 -1.22 0.55 -17.34
CA LEU A 373 -1.41 1.47 -18.46
C LEU A 373 -0.12 1.73 -19.26
N SER A 374 1.06 1.38 -18.73
CA SER A 374 2.33 1.56 -19.45
C SER A 374 2.39 0.70 -20.72
N ILE A 375 1.59 -0.37 -20.79
CA ILE A 375 1.47 -1.23 -21.97
C ILE A 375 1.00 -0.46 -23.22
N LEU A 376 0.32 0.68 -23.05
CA LEU A 376 -0.12 1.53 -24.15
C LEU A 376 1.03 2.03 -25.03
N THR A 377 2.19 2.29 -24.43
CA THR A 377 3.36 2.87 -25.11
C THR A 377 4.46 1.84 -25.38
N LYS A 378 4.35 0.64 -24.80
CA LYS A 378 5.29 -0.46 -24.97
C LYS A 378 5.22 -1.03 -26.39
N GLU A 379 6.39 -1.32 -26.97
CA GLU A 379 6.50 -2.07 -28.22
C GLU A 379 6.36 -3.57 -27.94
N LEU A 380 5.46 -4.22 -28.66
CA LEU A 380 5.04 -5.60 -28.45
C LEU A 380 5.20 -6.39 -29.75
N ASN A 381 5.59 -7.66 -29.66
CA ASN A 381 5.75 -8.57 -30.79
C ASN A 381 4.93 -9.86 -30.64
N THR A 382 4.11 -9.95 -29.60
CA THR A 382 3.12 -11.01 -29.42
C THR A 382 1.77 -10.37 -29.13
N LYS A 383 0.69 -11.03 -29.55
CA LYS A 383 -0.69 -10.67 -29.19
C LYS A 383 -1.26 -11.75 -28.29
N LYS A 384 -1.97 -11.31 -27.26
CA LYS A 384 -2.68 -12.20 -26.33
C LYS A 384 -4.19 -12.00 -26.44
N ILE A 385 -4.91 -13.09 -26.67
CA ILE A 385 -6.36 -13.10 -26.86
C ILE A 385 -7.01 -13.91 -25.73
N PRO A 386 -7.85 -13.30 -24.88
CA PRO A 386 -8.57 -14.01 -23.83
C PRO A 386 -9.61 -14.97 -24.43
N THR A 387 -9.89 -16.03 -23.68
CA THR A 387 -10.94 -16.99 -24.00
C THR A 387 -12.08 -16.90 -22.98
N LYS A 388 -13.28 -17.21 -23.43
CA LYS A 388 -14.51 -17.27 -22.64
C LYS A 388 -15.04 -18.70 -22.65
N LEU A 389 -15.41 -19.22 -21.49
CA LEU A 389 -16.02 -20.54 -21.37
C LEU A 389 -17.52 -20.45 -21.70
N GLU A 390 -17.95 -21.15 -22.75
CA GLU A 390 -19.34 -21.21 -23.20
C GLU A 390 -19.73 -22.68 -23.43
N ASN A 391 -20.70 -23.19 -22.66
CA ASN A 391 -21.24 -24.56 -22.79
C ASN A 391 -20.16 -25.66 -22.82
N ASP A 392 -19.23 -25.65 -21.86
CA ASP A 392 -18.08 -26.57 -21.73
C ASP A 392 -16.97 -26.45 -22.80
N TYR A 393 -17.03 -25.45 -23.68
CA TYR A 393 -15.97 -25.14 -24.64
C TYR A 393 -15.41 -23.73 -24.43
N TYR A 394 -14.10 -23.57 -24.61
CA TYR A 394 -13.48 -22.23 -24.61
C TYR A 394 -13.57 -21.62 -26.01
N LYS A 395 -14.05 -20.38 -26.07
CA LYS A 395 -14.16 -19.58 -27.29
C LYS A 395 -13.32 -18.31 -27.14
N SER A 396 -12.47 -18.02 -28.11
CA SER A 396 -11.69 -16.77 -28.15
C SER A 396 -12.40 -15.67 -28.95
N PHE A 397 -11.90 -14.43 -28.85
CA PHE A 397 -12.23 -13.39 -29.81
C PHE A 397 -11.70 -13.74 -31.22
N ASP A 398 -12.21 -13.05 -32.24
CA ASP A 398 -11.82 -13.26 -33.64
C ASP A 398 -10.30 -13.07 -33.83
N ILE A 399 -9.60 -14.16 -34.15
CA ILE A 399 -8.17 -14.16 -34.43
C ILE A 399 -7.97 -13.91 -35.92
N ASN A 400 -7.29 -12.81 -36.26
CA ASN A 400 -6.94 -12.51 -37.66
C ASN A 400 -5.66 -13.26 -38.05
N LEU A 401 -5.79 -14.31 -38.86
CA LEU A 401 -4.64 -15.12 -39.30
C LEU A 401 -3.58 -14.31 -40.07
N ASN A 402 -3.97 -13.19 -40.70
CA ASN A 402 -3.02 -12.31 -41.38
C ASN A 402 -2.02 -11.64 -40.42
N ASP A 403 -2.38 -11.49 -39.14
CA ASP A 403 -1.54 -10.89 -38.10
C ASP A 403 -0.52 -11.88 -37.53
N VAL A 404 -0.78 -13.18 -37.68
CA VAL A 404 0.10 -14.24 -37.17
C VAL A 404 1.36 -14.32 -38.02
N LYS A 405 2.51 -14.28 -37.35
CA LYS A 405 3.85 -14.36 -37.97
C LYS A 405 4.71 -15.48 -37.42
N ASP A 406 4.32 -16.03 -36.27
CA ASP A 406 5.02 -17.11 -35.60
C ASP A 406 4.01 -18.04 -34.89
N ASN A 407 4.50 -18.93 -34.04
CA ASN A 407 3.74 -19.94 -33.32
C ASN A 407 2.50 -19.37 -32.60
N ILE A 408 1.44 -20.19 -32.58
CA ILE A 408 0.20 -19.97 -31.82
C ILE A 408 0.20 -20.95 -30.65
N ASN A 409 0.08 -20.43 -29.43
CA ASN A 409 0.10 -21.19 -28.19
C ASN A 409 -1.18 -20.95 -27.37
N LEU A 410 -1.68 -21.99 -26.70
CA LEU A 410 -2.63 -21.85 -25.62
C LEU A 410 -1.84 -21.68 -24.32
N ILE A 411 -2.05 -20.57 -23.62
CA ILE A 411 -1.40 -20.27 -22.34
C ILE A 411 -2.46 -20.10 -21.24
N GLU A 412 -2.06 -20.32 -19.99
CA GLU A 412 -2.92 -20.18 -18.82
C GLU A 412 -2.25 -19.29 -17.77
N GLU A 413 -2.95 -18.24 -17.34
CA GLU A 413 -2.50 -17.28 -16.35
C GLU A 413 -3.68 -16.87 -15.47
N ASP A 414 -3.49 -16.84 -14.15
CA ASP A 414 -4.52 -16.49 -13.16
C ASP A 414 -5.84 -17.27 -13.34
N ASP A 415 -5.74 -18.59 -13.53
CA ASP A 415 -6.87 -19.51 -13.80
C ASP A 415 -7.68 -19.13 -15.07
N LYS A 416 -7.13 -18.30 -15.95
CA LYS A 416 -7.72 -17.90 -17.24
C LYS A 416 -6.86 -18.40 -18.41
N LYS A 417 -7.53 -18.80 -19.49
CA LYS A 417 -6.88 -19.28 -20.71
C LYS A 417 -6.84 -18.20 -21.79
N TYR A 418 -5.73 -18.15 -22.51
CA TYR A 418 -5.49 -17.22 -23.60
C TYR A 418 -4.88 -17.92 -24.80
N ILE A 419 -5.18 -17.42 -25.99
CA ILE A 419 -4.43 -17.73 -27.20
C ILE A 419 -3.38 -16.63 -27.37
N GLU A 420 -2.10 -17.01 -27.35
CA GLU A 420 -0.99 -16.12 -27.65
C GLU A 420 -0.37 -16.48 -28.99
N TYR A 421 -0.04 -15.48 -29.79
CA TYR A 421 0.67 -15.69 -31.05
C TYR A 421 1.68 -14.60 -31.34
N GLY A 422 2.78 -14.96 -32.00
CA GLY A 422 3.78 -14.00 -32.47
C GLY A 422 3.28 -13.19 -33.66
N CYS A 423 3.59 -11.89 -33.69
CA CYS A 423 3.21 -10.96 -34.73
C CYS A 423 4.32 -9.94 -35.02
N ASN A 424 4.09 -9.05 -35.99
CA ASN A 424 4.98 -7.89 -36.21
C ASN A 424 4.96 -6.95 -35.00
N ASN A 425 6.04 -6.20 -34.80
CA ASN A 425 6.12 -5.19 -33.76
C ASN A 425 4.98 -4.16 -33.89
N TYR A 426 4.31 -3.86 -32.78
CA TYR A 426 3.24 -2.86 -32.71
C TYR A 426 3.19 -2.19 -31.33
N LYS A 427 2.45 -1.09 -31.24
CA LYS A 427 2.08 -0.45 -29.97
C LYS A 427 0.56 -0.35 -29.88
N ILE A 428 0.00 -0.54 -28.69
CA ILE A 428 -1.44 -0.37 -28.47
C ILE A 428 -1.85 1.09 -28.77
N SER A 429 -0.99 2.06 -28.45
CA SER A 429 -1.23 3.47 -28.79
C SER A 429 -1.43 3.73 -30.28
N ASP A 430 -0.89 2.91 -31.19
CA ASP A 430 -1.14 3.08 -32.62
C ASP A 430 -2.57 2.70 -32.98
N LYS A 431 -3.16 1.72 -32.30
CA LYS A 431 -4.59 1.38 -32.42
C LYS A 431 -5.50 2.45 -31.84
N ILE A 432 -5.13 3.04 -30.70
CA ILE A 432 -5.89 4.15 -30.13
C ILE A 432 -5.91 5.36 -31.08
N LYS A 433 -4.80 5.63 -31.78
CA LYS A 433 -4.70 6.76 -32.73
C LYS A 433 -5.64 6.61 -33.93
N GLU A 434 -5.99 5.38 -34.31
CA GLU A 434 -6.90 5.09 -35.43
C GLU A 434 -8.35 5.54 -35.15
N ILE A 435 -8.71 5.82 -33.89
CA ILE A 435 -10.09 6.07 -33.46
C ILE A 435 -10.22 7.41 -32.71
N ASN A 436 -11.38 8.07 -32.83
CA ASN A 436 -11.79 9.24 -32.02
C ASN A 436 -10.74 10.36 -31.93
N ASN A 437 -10.12 10.73 -33.06
CA ASN A 437 -9.05 11.74 -33.10
C ASN A 437 -7.94 11.48 -32.06
N SER A 438 -7.60 10.21 -31.85
CA SER A 438 -6.60 9.73 -30.88
C SER A 438 -6.94 10.00 -29.41
N LYS A 439 -8.20 10.35 -29.09
CA LYS A 439 -8.68 10.57 -27.72
C LYS A 439 -9.34 9.31 -27.16
N PHE A 440 -9.17 9.09 -25.87
CA PHE A 440 -9.75 7.98 -25.13
C PHE A 440 -10.02 8.36 -23.67
N GLU A 441 -10.92 7.61 -23.04
CA GLU A 441 -11.19 7.65 -21.60
C GLU A 441 -10.57 6.40 -20.97
N VAL A 442 -10.03 6.54 -19.76
CA VAL A 442 -9.62 5.40 -18.94
C VAL A 442 -10.71 5.14 -17.93
N LEU A 443 -11.28 3.94 -17.96
CA LEU A 443 -12.19 3.48 -16.94
C LEU A 443 -11.40 2.66 -15.92
N MET A 444 -11.54 3.00 -14.64
CA MET A 444 -10.84 2.37 -13.54
C MET A 444 -11.84 1.83 -12.52
N LYS A 445 -11.57 0.64 -12.00
CA LYS A 445 -12.26 0.07 -10.85
C LYS A 445 -11.28 -0.05 -9.68
N GLU A 446 -11.68 0.48 -8.51
CA GLU A 446 -10.88 0.55 -7.27
C GLU A 446 -11.27 -0.47 -6.19
#